data_AF-A0A6L7YPS1-F1
#
_entry.id   AF-A0A6L7YPS1-F1
#
_cell.length_a   1.000
_cell.length_b   1.000
_cell.length_c   1.000
_cell.angle_alpha   90.00
_cell.angle_beta   90.00
_cell.angle_gamma   90.00
#
_symmetry.space_group_name_H-M   'P 1'
#
loop_
_entity.id
_entity.type
_entity.pdbx_description
1 polymer ?
#
loop_
_entity_poly.entity_id
_entity_poly.type
_entity_poly.pdbx_seq_one_letter_code
_entity_poly.pdbx_strand_id
1 'polypeptide(L)' 'MKALSLRQPWASLIADGRKTIETRTWRTRYRGPLAIHASARPYADLPTGGIVAVAWLYGCRPMETTDEDAACIA' A
#
# COMPACT_ATOMS: atom_id res chain seq x y z
N MET A 1 -13.71 -2.41 9.52
CA MET A 1 -12.49 -1.84 8.89
C MET A 1 -11.96 -2.82 7.85
N LYS A 2 -11.46 -2.36 6.70
CA LYS A 2 -10.83 -3.24 5.70
C LYS A 2 -9.31 -3.18 5.81
N ALA A 3 -8.63 -4.21 5.33
CA ALA A 3 -7.17 -4.28 5.29
C ALA A 3 -6.69 -4.61 3.87
N LEU A 4 -5.50 -4.13 3.53
CA LEU A 4 -4.76 -4.49 2.32
C LEU A 4 -3.38 -5.01 2.71
N SER A 5 -3.06 -6.21 2.25
CA SER A 5 -1.75 -6.84 2.47
C SER A 5 -0.76 -6.45 1.37
N LEU A 6 0.40 -5.94 1.77
CA LEU A 6 1.52 -5.62 0.88
C LEU A 6 2.77 -6.37 1.32
N ARG A 7 3.64 -6.70 0.35
CA ARG A 7 4.99 -7.16 0.67
C ARG A 7 5.83 -5.99 1.14
N GLN A 8 6.84 -6.26 1.93
CA GLN A 8 7.90 -5.29 2.16
C GLN A 8 8.77 -5.16 0.90
N PRO A 9 9.31 -3.96 0.61
CA PRO A 9 9.29 -2.75 1.45
C PRO A 9 8.03 -1.86 1.28
N TRP A 10 7.13 -2.18 0.35
CA TRP A 10 6.01 -1.30 -0.01
C TRP A 10 5.03 -1.02 1.14
N ALA A 11 4.83 -1.97 2.06
CA ALA A 11 4.00 -1.73 3.24
C ALA A 11 4.57 -0.59 4.10
N SER A 12 5.89 -0.59 4.33
CA SER A 12 6.58 0.48 5.07
C SER A 12 6.62 1.78 4.30
N LEU A 13 6.78 1.74 2.96
CA LEU A 13 6.72 2.96 2.16
C LEU A 13 5.36 3.67 2.22
N ILE A 14 4.25 2.93 2.39
CA ILE A 14 2.94 3.53 2.65
C ILE A 14 2.89 4.10 4.09
N ALA A 15 3.42 3.37 5.07
CA ALA A 15 3.49 3.84 6.46
C ALA A 15 4.30 5.14 6.61
N ASP A 16 5.39 5.27 5.84
CA ASP A 16 6.25 6.46 5.79
C ASP A 16 5.65 7.59 4.93
N GLY A 17 4.52 7.37 4.26
CA GLY A 17 3.87 8.35 3.38
C GLY A 17 4.57 8.57 2.04
N ARG A 18 5.62 7.80 1.72
CA ARG A 18 6.36 7.91 0.44
C ARG A 18 5.60 7.29 -0.72
N LYS A 19 4.96 6.14 -0.50
CA LYS A 19 4.10 5.48 -1.47
C LYS A 19 2.66 5.88 -1.21
N THR A 20 2.12 6.73 -2.07
CA THR A 20 0.74 7.25 -1.96
C THR A 20 -0.21 6.59 -2.95
N ILE A 21 0.32 5.90 -3.97
CA ILE A 21 -0.46 5.12 -4.94
C ILE A 21 -0.10 3.63 -4.81
N GLU A 22 -1.11 2.79 -4.66
CA GLU A 22 -0.97 1.33 -4.67
C GLU A 22 -1.60 0.73 -5.93
N THR A 23 -0.91 -0.22 -6.54
CA THR A 23 -1.26 -0.77 -7.87
C THR A 23 -1.68 -2.23 -7.74
N ARG A 24 -2.84 -2.58 -8.33
CA ARG A 24 -3.40 -3.94 -8.30
C ARG A 24 -4.13 -4.25 -9.60
N THR A 25 -4.23 -5.54 -9.91
CA THR A 25 -4.97 -6.06 -11.08
C THR A 25 -6.48 -6.02 -10.91
N TRP A 26 -6.97 -5.62 -9.74
CA TRP A 26 -8.39 -5.56 -9.40
C TRP A 26 -8.74 -4.22 -8.75
N ARG A 27 -10.02 -3.84 -8.90
CA ARG A 27 -10.59 -2.59 -8.34
C ARG A 27 -11.39 -2.86 -7.07
N THR A 28 -11.46 -1.85 -6.20
CA THR A 28 -12.37 -1.84 -5.03
C THR A 28 -13.25 -0.60 -5.03
N ARG A 29 -14.50 -0.78 -4.58
CA ARG A 29 -15.46 0.33 -4.35
C ARG A 29 -15.31 0.95 -2.96
N TYR A 30 -14.56 0.33 -2.06
CA TYR A 30 -14.39 0.83 -0.69
C TYR A 30 -13.62 2.16 -0.67
N ARG A 31 -14.05 3.09 0.18
CA ARG A 31 -13.38 4.36 0.48
C ARG A 31 -13.43 4.60 1.98
N GLY A 32 -12.39 5.22 2.53
CA GLY A 32 -12.22 5.41 3.97
C GLY A 32 -10.99 4.69 4.53
N PRO A 33 -10.94 4.50 5.87
CA PRO A 33 -9.76 3.95 6.54
C PRO A 33 -9.45 2.51 6.14
N LEU A 34 -8.22 2.28 5.71
CA LEU A 34 -7.69 1.01 5.24
C LEU A 34 -6.45 0.63 6.06
N ALA A 35 -6.52 -0.48 6.78
CA ALA A 35 -5.37 -1.01 7.49
C ALA A 35 -4.34 -1.56 6.50
N ILE A 36 -3.07 -1.21 6.69
CA ILE A 36 -1.96 -1.68 5.87
C ILE A 36 -1.27 -2.82 6.60
N HIS A 37 -1.38 -4.02 6.04
CA HIS A 37 -0.78 -5.23 6.60
C HIS A 37 0.52 -5.56 5.85
N ALA A 38 1.62 -5.70 6.59
CA ALA A 38 2.87 -6.22 6.06
C ALA A 38 2.80 -7.75 5.98
N SER A 39 2.86 -8.31 4.77
CA SER A 39 2.83 -9.77 4.57
C SER A 39 4.01 -10.45 5.26
N ALA A 40 3.90 -11.75 5.53
CA ALA A 40 4.92 -12.52 6.24
C ALA A 40 6.25 -12.76 5.49
N ARG A 41 6.41 -12.25 4.26
CA ARG A 41 7.68 -12.37 3.52
C ARG A 41 8.73 -11.47 4.17
N PRO A 42 9.85 -12.02 4.70
CA PRO A 42 10.92 -11.21 5.27
C PRO A 42 11.54 -10.27 4.23
N TYR A 43 11.94 -9.08 4.66
CA TYR A 43 12.69 -8.10 3.87
C TYR A 43 13.50 -7.24 4.82
N ALA A 44 14.83 -7.38 4.80
CA ALA A 44 15.73 -6.70 5.72
C ALA A 44 15.25 -6.82 7.19
N ASP A 45 15.28 -5.71 7.92
CA ASP A 45 14.83 -5.54 9.31
C ASP A 45 13.41 -4.98 9.43
N LEU A 46 12.65 -4.90 8.33
CA LEU A 46 11.31 -4.33 8.33
C LEU A 46 10.28 -5.28 8.99
N PRO A 47 9.26 -4.72 9.68
CA PRO A 47 8.23 -5.52 10.34
C PRO A 47 7.41 -6.35 9.35
N THR A 48 7.01 -7.56 9.75
CA THR A 48 6.17 -8.47 8.94
C THR A 48 5.08 -9.13 9.79
N GLY A 49 4.04 -9.63 9.15
CA GLY A 49 2.94 -10.37 9.81
C GLY A 49 2.00 -9.49 10.63
N GLY A 50 2.03 -8.18 10.46
CA GLY A 50 1.30 -7.23 11.31
C GLY A 50 0.78 -6.00 10.55
N ILE A 51 -0.11 -5.26 11.22
CA ILE A 51 -0.55 -3.95 10.74
C ILE A 51 0.53 -2.93 11.03
N VAL A 52 0.97 -2.21 9.99
CA VAL A 52 2.03 -1.21 10.10
C VAL A 52 1.52 0.22 9.98
N ALA A 53 0.32 0.42 9.41
CA ALA A 53 -0.31 1.73 9.28
C ALA A 53 -1.82 1.64 9.06
N VAL A 54 -2.51 2.78 9.15
CA VAL A 54 -3.85 2.98 8.61
C VAL A 54 -3.80 4.12 7.61
N ALA A 55 -4.19 3.87 6.36
CA ALA A 55 -4.22 4.85 5.29
C ALA A 55 -5.65 5.18 4.87
N TRP A 56 -5.90 6.39 4.38
CA TRP A 56 -7.20 6.76 3.82
C TRP A 56 -7.24 6.43 2.33
N LEU A 57 -8.15 5.54 1.92
CA LEU A 57 -8.34 5.22 0.50
C LEU A 57 -9.34 6.18 -0.14
N TYR A 58 -8.83 7.15 -0.90
CA TYR A 58 -9.64 8.20 -1.57
C TYR A 58 -10.16 7.82 -2.95
N GLY A 59 -9.39 7.05 -3.72
CA GLY A 59 -9.68 6.78 -5.14
C GLY A 59 -9.21 5.40 -5.58
N CYS A 60 -9.70 4.97 -6.74
CA CYS A 60 -9.23 3.79 -7.45
C CYS A 60 -9.54 4.00 -8.92
N ARG A 61 -8.49 4.18 -9.73
CA ARG A 61 -8.54 4.42 -11.17
C ARG A 61 -7.45 3.59 -11.88
N PRO A 62 -7.53 3.40 -13.20
CA PRO A 62 -6.41 2.86 -13.97
C PRO A 62 -5.13 3.65 -13.70
N MET A 63 -4.01 2.93 -13.64
CA MET A 63 -2.69 3.53 -13.46
C MET A 63 -2.24 4.25 -14.74
N GLU A 64 -1.59 5.38 -14.56
CA GLU A 64 -0.94 6.17 -15.62
C GLU A 64 0.57 6.22 -15.36
N THR A 65 1.38 6.52 -16.37
CA THR A 65 2.85 6.59 -16.22
C THR A 65 3.27 7.70 -15.26
N THR A 66 2.47 8.77 -15.15
CA THR A 66 2.66 9.86 -14.19
C THR A 66 2.52 9.43 -12.73
N ASP A 67 2.00 8.22 -12.47
CA ASP A 67 1.84 7.67 -11.11
C ASP A 67 3.07 6.92 -10.61
N GLU A 68 4.05 6.61 -11.47
CA GLU A 68 5.15 5.68 -11.16
C GLU A 68 5.96 6.12 -9.93
N ASP A 69 6.27 7.42 -9.81
CA ASP A 69 6.96 8.00 -8.66
C ASP A 69 6.14 7.85 -7.37
N ALA A 70 4.85 8.20 -7.40
CA ALA A 70 3.94 8.11 -6.27
C ALA A 70 3.63 6.65 -5.89
N ALA A 71 3.77 5.73 -6.84
CA ALA A 71 3.73 4.29 -6.64
C ALA A 71 5.07 3.69 -6.18
N CYS A 72 6.15 4.49 -6.17
CA CYS A 72 7.51 4.07 -5.87
C CYS A 72 7.96 2.90 -6.76
N ILE A 73 7.71 2.99 -8.06
CA ILE A 73 8.13 2.00 -9.06
C ILE A 73 8.87 2.60 -10.27
N ALA A 74 9.15 3.91 -10.24
CA ALA A 74 10.03 4.57 -11.19
C ALA A 74 11.50 4.15 -11.01
#